data_AF-A0A813SKF3-F1
#
_entry.id   AF-A0A813SKF3-F1
#
_cell.length_a   1.000
_cell.length_b   1.000
_cell.length_c   1.000
_cell.angle_alpha   90.00
_cell.angle_beta   90.00
_cell.angle_gamma   90.00
#
_symmetry.space_group_name_H-M   'P 1'
#
loop_
_entity.id
_entity.type
_entity.pdbx_description
1 polymer ?
#
loop_
_entity_poly.entity_id
_entity_poly.type
_entity_poly.pdbx_seq_one_letter_code
_entity_poly.pdbx_strand_id
1 'polypeptide(L)' 'MDGTIDELKGFENHVATIAGYWLDMLYSHAKDISDKELFKLISERRTMSRMLSDYGEQKSTSISTAKR' A
#
# COMPACT_ATOMS: atom_id res chain seq x y z
N MET A 1 -22.08 -7.93 32.61
CA MET A 1 -21.82 -8.69 31.37
C MET A 1 -21.80 -7.68 30.23
N ASP A 2 -20.76 -6.84 30.23
CA ASP A 2 -20.68 -5.57 29.45
C ASP A 2 -19.25 -5.33 28.92
N GLY A 3 -18.22 -5.80 29.64
CA GLY A 3 -16.81 -5.63 29.25
C GLY A 3 -16.45 -6.15 27.85
N THR A 4 -17.12 -7.20 27.34
CA THR A 4 -16.81 -7.75 26.01
C THR A 4 -17.21 -6.81 24.86
N ILE A 5 -18.27 -6.01 25.01
CA ILE A 5 -18.71 -5.07 23.97
C ILE A 5 -17.82 -3.83 23.97
N ASP A 6 -17.44 -3.33 25.15
CA ASP A 6 -16.52 -2.20 25.27
C ASP A 6 -15.10 -2.54 24.81
N GLU A 7 -14.63 -3.76 25.05
CA GLU A 7 -13.37 -4.27 24.48
C GLU A 7 -13.41 -4.32 22.93
N LEU A 8 -14.52 -4.79 22.35
CA LEU A 8 -14.70 -4.80 20.89
C LEU A 8 -14.73 -3.39 20.30
N LYS A 9 -15.49 -2.47 20.90
CA LYS A 9 -15.49 -1.04 20.48
C LYS A 9 -14.11 -0.41 20.62
N GLY A 10 -13.38 -0.76 21.69
CA GLY A 10 -12.01 -0.32 21.89
C GLY A 10 -11.08 -0.77 20.75
N PHE A 11 -11.20 -2.02 20.34
CA PHE A 11 -10.45 -2.57 19.20
C PHE A 11 -10.84 -1.90 17.87
N GLU A 12 -12.13 -1.75 17.58
CA GLU A 12 -12.62 -1.06 16.37
C GLU A 12 -12.11 0.38 16.28
N ASN A 13 -12.16 1.13 17.40
CA ASN A 13 -11.65 2.50 17.47
C ASN A 13 -10.13 2.56 17.23
N HIS A 14 -9.39 1.59 17.75
CA HIS A 14 -7.94 1.50 17.53
C HIS A 14 -7.61 1.27 16.05
N VAL A 15 -8.30 0.32 15.40
CA VAL A 15 -8.15 0.06 13.96
C VAL A 15 -8.55 1.29 13.14
N ALA A 16 -9.65 1.96 13.49
CA ALA A 16 -10.11 3.17 12.81
C ALA A 16 -9.07 4.31 12.91
N THR A 17 -8.42 4.46 14.07
CA THR A 17 -7.37 5.47 14.28
C THR A 17 -6.16 5.20 13.36
N ILE A 18 -5.71 3.95 13.26
CA ILE A 18 -4.59 3.58 12.37
C ILE A 18 -4.98 3.78 10.90
N ALA A 19 -6.19 3.40 10.51
CA ALA A 19 -6.68 3.60 9.16
C ALA A 19 -6.76 5.09 8.79
N GLY A 20 -7.24 5.94 9.72
CA GLY A 20 -7.28 7.38 9.56
C GLY A 20 -5.90 7.98 9.33
N TYR A 21 -4.89 7.57 10.11
CA TYR A 21 -3.52 8.02 9.92
C TYR A 21 -2.97 7.75 8.50
N TRP A 22 -3.16 6.54 7.97
CA TRP A 22 -2.71 6.21 6.61
C TRP A 22 -3.49 6.97 5.55
N LEU A 23 -4.78 7.21 5.78
CA LEU A 23 -5.63 7.97 4.89
C LEU A 23 -5.22 9.45 4.84
N ASP A 24 -4.96 10.07 5.99
CA ASP A 24 -4.48 11.45 6.10
C ASP A 24 -3.11 11.62 5.43
N MET A 25 -2.23 10.62 5.56
CA MET A 25 -0.94 10.60 4.85
C MET A 25 -1.13 10.64 3.33
N LEU A 26 -2.07 9.86 2.78
CA LEU A 26 -2.37 9.88 1.34
C LEU A 26 -3.01 11.21 0.90
N TYR A 27 -3.97 11.74 1.65
CA TYR A 27 -4.64 13.02 1.32
C TYR A 27 -3.71 14.23 1.42
N SER A 28 -2.74 14.19 2.33
CA SER A 28 -1.72 15.24 2.45
C SER A 28 -0.59 15.10 1.43
N HIS A 29 -0.68 14.18 0.48
CA HIS A 29 0.37 13.86 -0.48
C HIS A 29 1.72 13.53 0.18
N ALA A 30 1.67 12.88 1.35
CA ALA A 30 2.84 12.49 2.14
C ALA A 30 3.82 13.64 2.45
N LYS A 31 3.32 14.88 2.58
CA LYS A 31 4.14 16.10 2.78
C LYS A 31 5.14 16.04 3.94
N ASP A 32 4.86 15.21 4.96
CA ASP A 32 5.64 15.09 6.19
C ASP A 32 6.59 13.85 6.17
N ILE A 33 6.72 13.15 5.04
CA ILE A 33 7.57 11.96 4.87
C ILE A 33 8.70 12.26 3.88
N SER A 34 9.92 11.80 4.19
CA SER A 34 11.05 11.93 3.26
C SER A 34 10.86 11.10 1.99
N ASP A 35 11.34 11.57 0.85
CA ASP A 35 11.23 10.89 -0.45
C ASP A 35 11.65 9.41 -0.38
N LYS A 36 12.75 9.11 0.32
CA LYS A 36 13.25 7.73 0.45
C LYS A 36 12.24 6.79 1.11
N GLU A 37 11.65 7.22 2.21
CA GLU A 37 10.63 6.43 2.91
C GLU A 37 9.32 6.41 2.13
N LEU A 38 8.96 7.50 1.47
CA LEU A 38 7.81 7.54 0.57
C LEU A 38 7.96 6.52 -0.56
N PHE A 39 9.10 6.51 -1.27
CA PHE A 39 9.40 5.53 -2.31
C PHE A 39 9.30 4.10 -1.78
N LYS A 40 9.82 3.82 -0.60
CA LYS A 40 9.73 2.49 0.01
C LYS A 40 8.29 2.08 0.31
N LEU A 41 7.44 3.00 0.75
CA LEU A 41 6.04 2.73 1.09
C LEU A 41 5.14 2.61 -0.13
N ILE A 42 5.33 3.45 -1.15
CA ILE A 42 4.45 3.55 -2.31
C ILE A 42 4.88 2.67 -3.48
N SER A 43 6.16 2.31 -3.58
CA SER A 43 6.65 1.52 -4.71
C SER A 43 6.22 0.07 -4.58
N GLU A 44 5.63 -0.45 -5.64
CA GLU A 44 5.43 -1.89 -5.81
C GLU A 44 6.63 -2.51 -6.55
N ARG A 45 7.19 -3.59 -6.00
CA ARG A 45 8.16 -4.44 -6.71
C ARG A 45 7.50 -5.75 -7.10
N ARG A 46 7.55 -6.09 -8.39
CA ARG A 46 7.18 -7.43 -8.89
C ARG A 46 8.34 -8.13 -9.56
N THR A 47 8.46 -9.42 -9.30
CA THR A 47 9.38 -10.32 -9.99
C THR A 47 8.65 -10.97 -11.16
N MET A 48 9.29 -11.06 -12.33
CA MET A 48 8.79 -11.81 -13.48
C MET A 48 9.42 -13.19 -13.53
N SER A 49 8.64 -14.21 -13.88
CA SER A 49 9.08 -15.61 -13.94
C SER A 49 9.70 -16.00 -15.29
N ARG A 50 9.53 -15.16 -16.32
CA ARG A 50 10.01 -15.40 -17.69
C ARG A 50 10.68 -14.16 -18.26
N MET A 51 11.36 -14.31 -19.39
CA MET A 51 11.95 -13.19 -20.10
C MET A 51 10.87 -12.30 -20.72
N LEU A 52 11.19 -11.03 -20.94
CA LEU A 52 10.26 -10.06 -21.51
C LEU A 52 9.72 -10.48 -22.89
N SER A 53 10.56 -11.16 -23.71
CA SER A 53 10.19 -11.71 -25.02
C SER A 53 9.06 -12.73 -24.95
N ASP A 54 8.98 -13.49 -23.87
CA ASP A 54 8.06 -14.62 -23.73
C ASP A 54 6.62 -14.17 -23.44
N TYR A 55 6.43 -12.88 -23.12
CA TYR A 55 5.13 -12.29 -22.85
C TYR A 55 4.43 -11.76 -24.11
N GLY A 56 5.13 -11.62 -25.24
CA GLY A 56 4.57 -11.10 -26.50
C GLY A 56 3.81 -9.77 -26.32
N GLU A 57 2.54 -9.76 -26.75
CA GLU A 57 1.66 -8.59 -26.70
C GLU A 57 0.88 -8.41 -25.37
N GLN A 58 1.21 -9.19 -24.34
CA GLN A 58 0.54 -9.07 -23.05
C GLN A 58 0.78 -7.70 -22.41
N LYS A 59 -0.25 -7.19 -21.73
CA LYS A 59 -0.24 -5.90 -21.06
C LYS A 59 -0.35 -6.09 -19.55
N SER A 60 0.68 -5.64 -18.84
CA SER A 60 0.68 -5.51 -17.39
C SER A 60 1.56 -4.35 -16.98
N THR A 61 1.42 -3.89 -15.73
CA THR A 61 2.33 -2.89 -15.15
C THR A 61 3.76 -3.41 -15.16
N SER A 62 3.99 -4.67 -14.74
CA SER A 62 5.32 -5.30 -14.76
C SER A 62 5.97 -5.32 -16.14
N ILE A 63 5.21 -5.68 -17.19
CA ILE A 63 5.72 -5.69 -18.58
C ILE A 63 6.02 -4.26 -19.05
N SER A 64 5.15 -3.31 -18.72
CA SER A 64 5.33 -1.91 -19.10
C SER A 64 6.53 -1.28 -18.39
N THR A 65 6.76 -1.63 -17.12
CA THR A 65 7.94 -1.20 -16.34
C THR A 65 9.22 -1.84 -16.88
N ALA A 66 9.21 -3.13 -17.21
CA ALA A 66 10.39 -3.81 -17.75
C ALA A 66 10.77 -3.37 -19.18
N LYS A 67 9.86 -2.74 -19.92
CA LYS A 67 10.11 -2.15 -21.26
C LYS A 67 10.71 -0.74 -21.21
N ARG A 68 10.53 -0.01 -20.10
CA ARG A 68 11.03 1.37 -19.92
C ARG A 68 12.49 1.35 -19.50
#